data_AF-A0A8T4RJL9-F1
#
_entry.id   AF-A0A8T4RJL9-F1
#
_cell.length_a   1.000
_cell.length_b   1.000
_cell.length_c   1.000
_cell.angle_alpha   90.00
_cell.angle_beta   90.00
_cell.angle_gamma   90.00
#
_symmetry.space_group_name_H-M   'P 1'
#
loop_
_entity.id
_entity.type
_entity.pdbx_description
1 polymer ?
#
loop_
_entity_poly.entity_id
_entity_poly.type
_entity_poly.pdbx_seq_one_letter_code
_entity_poly.pdbx_strand_id
1 'polypeptide(L)' 'MDTLQIRLSHPLVEKVDRLVESGLYASRSDAVRDAVRRLALQNMIGSIPNKGDSVKEVKIIRKRLSKEKFDMSKLNKL' A
#
# COMPACT_ATOMS: atom_id res chain seq x y z
N MET A 1 9.72 -12.44 15.94
CA MET A 1 9.95 -12.22 14.50
C MET A 1 9.99 -13.58 13.86
N ASP A 2 9.17 -13.80 12.84
CA ASP A 2 9.14 -15.07 12.13
C ASP A 2 10.12 -15.04 10.95
N THR A 3 10.82 -16.15 10.73
CA THR A 3 11.78 -16.29 9.64
C THR A 3 11.10 -16.86 8.40
N LEU A 4 11.37 -16.24 7.25
CA LEU A 4 10.81 -16.62 5.97
C LEU A 4 11.95 -16.95 5.00
N GLN A 5 11.90 -18.15 4.41
CA GLN A 5 12.84 -18.56 3.36
C GLN A 5 12.17 -18.33 2.00
N ILE A 6 12.79 -17.49 1.17
CA ILE A 6 12.25 -17.13 -0.15
C ILE A 6 13.28 -17.43 -1.25
N ARG A 7 12.79 -17.79 -2.43
CA ARG A 7 13.61 -17.92 -3.64
C ARG A 7 13.40 -16.71 -4.53
N LEU A 8 14.49 -16.07 -4.92
CA LEU A 8 14.50 -14.93 -5.83
C LEU A 8 15.31 -15.29 -7.08
N SER A 9 14.96 -14.68 -8.21
CA SER A 9 15.78 -14.81 -9.41
C SER A 9 17.13 -14.11 -9.19
N HIS A 10 18.17 -14.64 -9.82
CA HIS A 10 19.54 -14.13 -9.69
C HIS A 10 19.65 -12.62 -9.94
N PRO A 11 19.02 -12.05 -11.00
CA PRO A 11 19.09 -10.60 -11.24
C PRO A 11 18.43 -9.75 -10.15
N LEU A 12 17.46 -10.32 -9.42
CA LEU A 12 16.79 -9.64 -8.32
C LEU A 12 17.68 -9.61 -7.08
N VAL A 13 18.40 -10.70 -6.82
CA VAL A 13 19.39 -10.76 -5.74
C VAL A 13 20.50 -9.72 -5.98
N GLU A 14 21.04 -9.64 -7.20
CA GLU A 14 22.03 -8.62 -7.55
C GLU A 14 21.54 -7.20 -7.32
N LYS A 15 20.27 -6.91 -7.65
CA LYS A 15 19.67 -5.59 -7.40
C LYS A 15 19.58 -5.29 -5.91
N VAL A 16 19.20 -6.26 -5.08
CA VAL A 16 19.19 -6.10 -3.63
C VAL A 16 20.60 -5.87 -3.11
N ASP A 17 21.60 -6.57 -3.65
CA ASP A 17 22.99 -6.44 -3.24
C ASP A 17 23.54 -5.03 -3.53
N ARG A 18 23.28 -4.48 -4.71
CA ARG A 18 23.64 -3.08 -5.04
C ARG A 18 23.01 -2.06 -4.07
N LEU A 19 21.80 -2.33 -3.58
CA LEU A 19 21.14 -1.45 -2.60
C LEU A 19 21.81 -1.51 -1.21
N VAL A 20 22.39 -2.65 -0.85
CA VAL A 20 23.16 -2.80 0.40
C VAL A 20 24.56 -2.20 0.22
N GLU A 21 25.22 -2.47 -0.90
CA GLU A 21 26.56 -1.95 -1.24
C GLU A 21 26.60 -0.42 -1.35
N SER A 22 25.53 0.20 -1.82
CA SER A 22 25.39 1.67 -1.85
C SER A 22 25.20 2.30 -0.47
N GLY A 23 25.09 1.49 0.59
CA GLY A 23 24.90 1.95 1.97
C GLY A 23 23.47 2.39 2.29
N LEU A 24 22.52 2.24 1.36
CA LEU A 24 21.12 2.62 1.57
C LEU A 24 20.43 1.71 2.61
N TYR A 25 20.84 0.45 2.68
CA TYR A 25 20.34 -0.52 3.66
C TYR A 25 21.49 -1.22 4.38
N ALA A 26 21.29 -1.49 5.67
CA ALA A 26 22.29 -2.17 6.49
C ALA A 26 22.44 -3.68 6.15
N SER A 27 21.41 -4.29 5.55
CA SER A 27 21.43 -5.70 5.17
C SER A 27 20.39 -6.01 4.08
N ARG A 28 20.56 -7.16 3.41
CA ARG A 28 19.57 -7.69 2.45
C ARG A 28 18.18 -7.84 3.10
N SER A 29 18.15 -8.32 4.35
CA SER A 29 16.90 -8.53 5.10
C SER A 29 16.19 -7.22 5.43
N ASP A 30 16.93 -6.12 5.56
CA ASP A 30 16.35 -4.80 5.80
C ASP A 30 15.74 -4.22 4.52
N ALA A 31 16.48 -4.32 3.40
CA ALA A 31 15.98 -3.94 2.08
C ALA A 31 14.70 -4.68 1.70
N VAL A 32 14.66 -6.00 1.91
CA VAL A 32 13.47 -6.83 1.62
C VAL A 32 12.31 -6.46 2.55
N ARG A 33 12.56 -6.20 3.84
CA ARG A 33 11.51 -5.76 4.78
C ARG A 33 10.90 -4.43 4.37
N ASP A 34 11.71 -3.45 3.96
CA ASP A 34 11.17 -2.17 3.50
C ASP A 34 10.38 -2.30 2.20
N ALA A 35 10.85 -3.10 1.25
CA ALA A 35 10.13 -3.39 0.02
C ALA A 35 8.74 -4.00 0.29
N VAL A 36 8.67 -5.03 1.14
CA VAL A 36 7.40 -5.68 1.52
C VAL A 36 6.48 -4.71 2.26
N ARG A 37 7.02 -3.87 3.16
CA ARG A 37 6.25 -2.84 3.87
C ARG A 37 5.60 -1.85 2.90
N ARG A 38 6.37 -1.33 1.94
CA ARG A 38 5.87 -0.37 0.94
C ARG A 38 4.78 -1.01 0.06
N LEU A 39 4.99 -2.25 -0.38
CA LEU A 39 4.02 -2.98 -1.17
C LEU A 39 2.71 -3.21 -0.40
N ALA A 40 2.81 -3.65 0.86
CA ALA A 40 1.65 -3.84 1.72
C ALA A 40 0.88 -2.53 1.96
N LEU A 41 1.59 -1.43 2.26
CA LEU A 41 0.99 -0.12 2.44
C LEU A 41 0.29 0.38 1.17
N GLN A 42 0.92 0.22 0.01
CA GLN A 42 0.32 0.60 -1.28
C GLN A 42 -0.97 -0.16 -1.56
N ASN A 43 -0.98 -1.46 -1.29
CA ASN A 43 -2.19 -2.28 -1.44
C ASN A 43 -3.28 -1.95 -0.41
N MET A 44 -2.93 -1.26 0.68
CA MET A 44 -3.89 -0.74 1.66
C MET A 44 -4.40 0.67 1.33
N ILE A 45 -3.87 1.35 0.31
CA ILE A 45 -4.39 2.66 -0.12
C ILE A 45 -5.81 2.46 -0.67
N GLY A 46 -6.79 3.08 -0.01
CA GLY A 46 -8.21 2.92 -0.31
C GLY A 46 -8.94 1.88 0.55
N SER A 47 -8.23 1.14 1.40
CA SER A 47 -8.85 0.29 2.41
C SER A 47 -9.19 1.10 3.66
N ILE A 48 -10.48 1.17 3.99
CA ILE A 48 -10.95 1.68 5.27
C ILE A 48 -10.89 0.51 6.26
N PRO A 49 -10.25 0.64 7.44
CA PRO A 49 -10.27 -0.41 8.44
C PRO A 49 -11.71 -0.66 8.87
N ASN A 50 -12.28 -1.75 8.37
CA ASN A 50 -13.62 -2.18 8.68
C ASN A 50 -13.68 -2.56 10.16
N LYS A 51 -14.22 -1.67 11.02
CA LYS A 51 -14.34 -1.92 12.46
C LYS A 51 -15.50 -2.87 12.82
N GLY A 52 -15.88 -3.75 11.89
CA GLY A 52 -16.81 -4.84 12.10
C GLY A 52 -18.24 -4.58 11.61
N ASP A 53 -18.56 -3.37 11.11
CA ASP A 53 -19.93 -3.05 10.71
C ASP A 53 -19.95 -2.19 9.42
N SER A 54 -19.47 -2.78 8.32
CA SER A 54 -19.28 -2.12 7.01
C SER A 54 -20.56 -1.46 6.49
N VAL A 55 -21.72 -2.01 6.84
CA VAL A 55 -23.03 -1.48 6.43
C VAL A 55 -23.31 -0.12 7.09
N LYS A 56 -22.97 0.04 8.37
CA LYS A 56 -23.14 1.32 9.08
C LYS A 56 -22.20 2.38 8.52
N GLU A 57 -20.95 2.02 8.24
CA GLU A 57 -19.97 2.93 7.64
C GLU A 57 -20.40 3.40 6.24
N VAL A 58 -20.82 2.49 5.37
CA VAL A 58 -21.32 2.81 4.03
C VAL A 58 -22.59 3.68 4.11
N LYS A 59 -23.49 3.41 5.06
CA LYS A 59 -24.70 4.24 5.27
C LYS A 59 -24.35 5.67 5.69
N ILE A 60 -23.34 5.85 6.54
CA ILE A 60 -22.85 7.17 6.96
C ILE A 60 -22.19 7.90 5.80
N ILE A 61 -21.32 7.22 5.05
CA ILE A 61 -20.64 7.79 3.87
C ILE A 61 -21.65 8.21 2.81
N ARG A 62 -22.64 7.37 2.48
CA ARG A 62 -23.74 7.72 1.55
C ARG A 62 -24.54 8.92 2.03
N LYS A 63 -24.84 9.00 3.33
CA LYS A 63 -25.56 10.13 3.92
C LYS A 63 -24.74 11.43 3.88
N ARG A 64 -23.42 11.34 4.01
CA ARG A 64 -22.50 12.48 3.87
C ARG A 64 -22.41 12.94 2.41
N LEU A 65 -22.12 12.03 1.49
CA LEU A 65 -22.04 12.29 0.05
C LEU A 65 -23.34 12.87 -0.52
N SER A 66 -24.49 12.39 -0.05
CA SER A 66 -25.81 12.91 -0.47
C SER A 66 -26.04 14.37 -0.08
N LYS A 67 -25.29 14.92 0.88
CA LYS A 67 -25.40 16.32 1.32
C LYS A 67 -24.33 17.22 0.70
N GLU A 68 -23.31 16.64 0.09
CA GLU A 68 -22.31 17.39 -0.67
C GLU A 68 -22.87 17.69 -2.07
N LYS A 69 -22.93 18.96 -2.44
CA LYS A 69 -23.30 19.38 -3.80
C LYS A 69 -22.06 19.21 -4.69
N PHE A 70 -22.05 18.17 -5.51
CA PHE A 70 -21.03 18.01 -6.54
C PHE A 70 -21.32 18.93 -7.72
N ASP A 71 -20.30 19.66 -8.16
CA ASP A 71 -20.38 20.52 -9.34
C ASP A 71 -20.21 19.65 -10.60
N MET A 72 -21.34 19.17 -11.12
CA MET A 72 -21.43 18.25 -12.26
C MET A 72 -20.82 18.81 -13.56
N SER A 73 -20.57 20.12 -13.61
CA SER A 73 -20.02 20.81 -14.78
C SER A 73 -18.54 20.50 -15.06
N LYS A 74 -17.78 20.10 -14.03
CA LYS A 74 -16.35 19.79 -14.13
C LYS A 74 -16.06 18.33 -14.48
N LEU A 75 -16.99 17.41 -14.16
CA LEU A 75 -16.82 15.97 -14.38
C LEU A 75 -17.01 15.57 -15.85
N ASN A 76 -17.89 16.25 -16.60
CA ASN A 76 -18.16 15.97 -18.02
C ASN A 76 -17.14 16.59 -18.99
N LYS A 77 -16.05 17.18 -18.49
CA LYS A 77 -14.97 17.77 -19.31
C LYS A 77 -13.68 16.94 -19.33
N LEU A 78 -13.69 15.77 -18.68
CA LEU A 78 -12.68 14.72 -18.81
C LEU A 78 -13.11 13.74 -19.92
#